data_AF-A0A6P0XUF1-F1
#
_entry.id   AF-A0A6P0XUF1-F1
#
_cell.length_a   1.000
_cell.length_b   1.000
_cell.length_c   1.000
_cell.angle_alpha   90.00
_cell.angle_beta   90.00
_cell.angle_gamma   90.00
#
_symmetry.space_group_name_H-M   'P 1'
#
loop_
_entity.id
_entity.type
_entity.pdbx_description
1 polymer ?
#
loop_
_entity_poly.entity_id
_entity_poly.type
_entity_poly.pdbx_seq_one_letter_code
_entity_poly.pdbx_strand_id
1 'polypeptide(L)' 'MKTSLHCRITEKRLDKLRLYAARKQKTMTQLISDFIDSLPTEVGDKRLEVDTRVEKLPASPQD' A
#
# COMPACT_ATOMS: atom_id res chain seq x y z
N MET A 1 -9.52 12.59 -16.93
CA MET A 1 -8.06 12.89 -16.91
C MET A 1 -7.30 11.61 -16.58
N LYS A 2 -6.12 11.38 -17.17
CA LYS A 2 -5.28 10.23 -16.83
C LYS A 2 -4.19 10.69 -15.87
N THR A 3 -4.08 10.03 -14.72
CA THR A 3 -3.02 10.29 -13.73
C THR A 3 -2.07 9.09 -13.70
N SER A 4 -0.76 9.35 -13.68
CA SER A 4 0.25 8.29 -13.56
C SER A 4 0.49 7.93 -12.10
N LEU A 5 0.62 6.63 -11.80
CA LEU A 5 0.97 6.12 -10.47
C LEU A 5 2.40 5.58 -10.51
N HIS A 6 3.26 6.13 -9.67
CA HIS A 6 4.63 5.63 -9.47
C HIS A 6 4.76 5.05 -8.06
N CYS A 7 5.13 3.78 -7.95
CA CYS A 7 5.24 3.07 -6.67
C CYS A 7 6.57 2.32 -6.61
N ARG A 8 7.25 2.40 -5.46
CA ARG A 8 8.45 1.61 -5.18
C ARG A 8 8.06 0.27 -4.59
N ILE A 9 8.34 -0.81 -5.31
CA ILE A 9 8.12 -2.19 -4.86
C ILE A 9 9.32 -3.06 -5.21
N THR A 10 9.51 -4.13 -4.44
CA THR A 10 10.51 -5.15 -4.75
C THR A 10 10.16 -5.88 -6.04
N GLU A 11 11.16 -6.32 -6.80
CA GLU A 11 11.00 -7.12 -8.03
C GLU A 11 10.10 -8.34 -7.81
N LYS A 12 10.30 -9.10 -6.73
CA LYS A 12 9.46 -10.26 -6.38
C LYS A 12 7.95 -9.93 -6.28
N ARG A 13 7.59 -8.72 -5.85
CA ARG A 13 6.19 -8.27 -5.77
C ARG A 13 5.68 -7.87 -7.16
N LEU A 14 6.53 -7.22 -7.96
CA LEU A 14 6.22 -6.86 -9.33
C LEU A 14 5.94 -8.10 -10.19
N ASP A 15 6.75 -9.15 -10.06
CA ASP A 15 6.56 -10.39 -10.82
C ASP A 15 5.30 -11.15 -10.42
N LYS A 16 4.97 -11.17 -9.12
CA LYS A 16 3.67 -11.69 -8.66
C LYS A 16 2.51 -10.94 -9.30
N LEU A 17 2.59 -9.62 -9.38
CA LEU A 17 1.55 -8.79 -9.98
C LEU A 17 1.42 -9.07 -11.50
N ARG A 18 2.54 -9.15 -12.22
CA ARG A 18 2.58 -9.52 -13.64
C ARG A 18 1.98 -10.90 -13.89
N LEU A 19 2.38 -11.90 -13.10
CA LEU A 19 1.88 -13.27 -13.23
C LEU A 19 0.38 -13.35 -12.96
N TYR A 20 -0.09 -12.64 -11.93
CA TYR A 20 -1.52 -12.61 -11.60
C TYR A 20 -2.34 -11.92 -12.69
N ALA A 21 -1.81 -10.83 -13.28
CA ALA A 21 -2.40 -10.15 -14.42
C ALA A 21 -2.52 -11.08 -15.64
N ALA A 22 -1.47 -11.82 -15.96
CA ALA A 22 -1.49 -12.81 -17.04
C ALA A 22 -2.55 -13.90 -16.80
N ARG A 23 -2.64 -14.45 -15.58
CA ARG A 23 -3.63 -15.46 -15.21
C ARG A 23 -5.07 -14.97 -15.33
N LYS A 24 -5.32 -13.69 -15.04
CA LYS A 24 -6.65 -13.08 -15.12
C LYS A 24 -6.96 -12.46 -16.48
N GLN A 25 -6.04 -12.54 -17.45
CA GLN A 25 -6.17 -11.90 -18.77
C GLN A 25 -6.49 -10.40 -18.66
N LYS A 26 -5.88 -9.73 -17.68
CA LYS A 26 -6.05 -8.29 -17.42
C LYS A 26 -4.70 -7.59 -17.46
N THR A 27 -4.69 -6.30 -17.76
CA THR A 27 -3.49 -5.48 -17.55
C THR A 27 -3.26 -5.24 -16.07
N MET A 28 -2.01 -4.99 -15.67
CA MET A 28 -1.69 -4.63 -14.28
C MET A 28 -2.46 -3.39 -13.82
N THR A 29 -2.65 -2.40 -14.71
CA THR A 29 -3.44 -1.20 -14.45
C THR A 29 -4.89 -1.55 -14.14
N GLN A 30 -5.54 -2.36 -14.97
CA GLN A 30 -6.93 -2.80 -14.72
C GLN A 30 -7.03 -3.56 -13.41
N LEU A 31 -6.05 -4.39 -13.08
CA LEU A 31 -6.05 -5.14 -11.82
C LEU A 31 -5.97 -4.20 -10.62
N ILE A 32 -5.11 -3.18 -10.69
CA ILE A 32 -4.99 -2.16 -9.64
C ILE A 32 -6.27 -1.33 -9.54
N SER A 33 -6.87 -0.94 -10.68
CA SER A 33 -8.15 -0.22 -10.71
C SER A 33 -9.26 -1.05 -10.08
N ASP A 34 -9.46 -2.29 -10.53
CA ASP A 34 -10.48 -3.20 -9.98
C ASP A 34 -10.29 -3.40 -8.46
N PHE A 35 -9.03 -3.48 -8.01
CA PHE A 35 -8.73 -3.59 -6.58
C PHE A 35 -9.12 -2.32 -5.83
N ILE A 36 -8.76 -1.14 -6.33
CA ILE A 36 -9.13 0.15 -5.73
C ILE A 36 -10.65 0.31 -5.69
N ASP A 37 -11.34 -0.01 -6.78
CA ASP A 37 -12.80 0.10 -6.90
C ASP A 37 -13.53 -0.87 -5.96
N SER A 38 -12.87 -1.96 -5.54
CA SER A 38 -13.41 -2.90 -4.54
C SER A 38 -13.26 -2.42 -3.09
N LEU A 39 -12.48 -1.36 -2.85
CA LEU A 39 -12.32 -0.81 -1.51
C LEU A 39 -13.60 -0.04 -1.11
N PRO A 40 -14.05 -0.14 0.16
CA PRO A 40 -15.21 0.63 0.60
C PRO A 40 -14.92 2.13 0.55
N THR A 41 -15.83 2.90 -0.06
CA THR A 41 -15.72 4.38 -0.20
C THR A 41 -15.88 5.12 1.12
N GLU A 42 -16.45 4.47 2.14
CA GLU A 42 -16.60 4.97 3.51
C GLU A 42 -15.26 4.98 4.27
N VAL A 43 -14.21 5.54 3.66
CA VAL A 43 -13.02 5.97 4.39
C VAL A 43 -13.37 7.31 5.02
N GLY A 44 -14.18 7.28 6.09
CA GLY A 44 -14.17 8.39 7.04
C GLY A 44 -12.73 8.59 7.49
N ASP A 45 -12.22 9.81 7.36
CA ASP A 45 -10.84 10.26 7.56
C ASP A 45 -10.14 9.72 8.81
N LYS A 46 -9.80 8.43 8.80
CA LYS A 46 -8.85 7.82 9.72
C LYS A 46 -7.59 7.63 8.93
N ARG A 47 -6.93 8.78 8.70
CA ARG A 47 -5.51 8.89 8.39
C ARG A 47 -4.80 7.79 9.17
N LEU A 48 -4.41 6.75 8.45
CA LEU A 48 -3.78 5.52 8.94
C LEU A 48 -2.93 5.84 10.18
N GLU A 49 -3.41 5.45 11.37
CA GLU A 49 -2.62 5.53 12.59
C GLU A 49 -1.47 4.54 12.42
N VAL A 50 -0.36 5.04 11.87
CA VAL A 50 0.92 4.38 11.97
C VAL A 50 1.25 4.37 13.45
N ASP A 51 1.11 3.21 14.08
CA ASP A 51 1.52 2.96 15.47
C ASP A 51 3.03 3.18 15.57
N THR A 52 3.43 4.43 15.74
CA THR A 52 4.77 4.80 16.18
C THR A 52 4.82 4.65 17.69
N ARG A 53 4.67 3.41 18.18
CA ARG A 53 5.27 3.00 19.45
C ARG A 53 6.79 2.98 19.28
N VAL A 54 7.37 4.17 19.19
CA VAL A 54 8.77 4.36 19.55
C VAL A 54 8.79 4.17 21.06
N GLU A 55 9.29 3.01 21.48
CA GLU A 55 9.60 2.70 22.87
C GLU A 55 10.30 3.90 23.50
N LYS A 56 9.61 4.57 24.41
CA LYS A 56 10.17 5.66 25.18
C LYS A 56 11.20 5.05 26.13
N LEU A 57 12.48 5.11 25.74
CA LEU A 57 13.59 4.75 26.61
C LEU A 57 13.44 5.55 27.91
N PRO A 58 13.40 4.93 29.10
CA PRO A 58 13.31 5.68 30.35
C PRO A 58 14.56 6.55 30.47
N ALA A 59 14.35 7.84 30.76
CA ALA A 59 15.43 8.77 31.03
C ALA A 59 16.25 8.23 32.21
N SER A 60 17.55 8.02 31.98
CA SER A 60 18.49 7.70 33.04
C SER A 60 18.45 8.81 34.10
N PRO A 61 18.48 8.45 35.41
CA PRO A 61 18.57 9.44 36.48
C PRO A 61 19.82 10.29 36.30
N GLN A 62 19.66 11.61 36.47
CA GLN A 62 20.79 12.53 36.53
C GLN A 62 21.45 12.40 37.90
N ASP A 63 22.76 12.15 37.91
CA ASP A 63 23.68 12.46 39.01
C ASP A 63 24.52 13.69 38.62
#